data_AF-A0A7C8EF08-F1
#
_entry.id   AF-A0A7C8EF08-F1
#
_cell.length_a   1.000
_cell.length_b   1.000
_cell.length_c   1.000
_cell.angle_alpha   90.00
_cell.angle_beta   90.00
_cell.angle_gamma   90.00
#
_symmetry.space_group_name_H-M   'P 1'
#
loop_
_entity.id
_entity.type
_entity.pdbx_description
1 polymer ?
#
loop_
_entity_poly.entity_id
_entity_poly.type
_entity_poly.pdbx_seq_one_letter_code
_entity_poly.pdbx_strand_id
1 'polypeptide(L)'
;MIEKLVAIFALFAISIIPLHSALAKDKEHGCGQGTRQFRLGELTLCITESSANGAYLLKFSKGEEELFAGECFFKTHEPVAVPNIPLPDCSILLAYCYSGGAHCCTTLFIATKCGPGISLDMVDLGDTNGKVKFTQAEGGPGKAIQVYDWQFAYYGPEDSRIQFSFADSPAMTRLLVFDNGHWRVDRVGEFSRFYSRLLHEAVHEARSSARRREPELTTSSLAMKAAYYSLMSGKPIEEAAEVLNRFFPIRWRPEAGKILQDICRAVSEFDPVEVIR
;
A
#
# COMPACT_ATOMS: atom_id res chain seq x y z
N MET A 1 34.29 -7.61 60.66
CA MET A 1 35.19 -7.89 59.53
C MET A 1 34.41 -7.59 58.26
N ILE A 2 34.44 -6.33 57.81
CA ILE A 2 35.44 -5.77 56.85
C ILE A 2 35.09 -6.29 55.45
N GLU A 3 34.27 -5.56 54.70
CA GLU A 3 34.65 -4.48 53.77
C GLU A 3 35.10 -4.98 52.38
N LYS A 4 34.34 -4.52 51.37
CA LYS A 4 34.81 -3.84 50.15
C LYS A 4 35.45 -4.62 48.98
N LEU A 5 34.89 -4.26 47.79
CA LEU A 5 35.54 -3.96 46.50
C LEU A 5 36.20 -5.18 45.78
N VAL A 6 36.05 -5.40 44.47
CA VAL A 6 36.33 -4.55 43.31
C VAL A 6 35.70 -5.20 42.05
N ALA A 7 35.21 -4.36 41.14
CA ALA A 7 34.72 -4.70 39.80
C ALA A 7 35.83 -5.16 38.82
N ILE A 8 35.51 -5.93 37.78
CA ILE A 8 36.10 -5.77 36.43
C ILE A 8 35.18 -6.35 35.34
N PHE A 9 34.69 -5.43 34.51
CA PHE A 9 34.39 -5.47 33.07
C PHE A 9 34.64 -6.77 32.27
N ALA A 10 33.61 -7.22 31.55
CA ALA A 10 33.78 -7.90 30.26
C ALA A 10 32.53 -7.71 29.35
N LEU A 11 32.67 -6.76 28.42
CA LEU A 11 32.18 -6.77 27.03
C LEU A 11 30.91 -7.58 26.70
N PHE A 12 29.77 -6.88 26.61
CA PHE A 12 28.79 -7.20 25.58
C PHE A 12 28.72 -6.05 24.59
N ALA A 13 29.19 -6.37 23.39
CA ALA A 13 29.26 -5.50 22.24
C ALA A 13 27.87 -4.94 21.91
N ILE A 14 27.71 -3.65 22.14
CA ILE A 14 26.69 -2.83 21.51
C ILE A 14 26.93 -2.98 20.01
N SER A 15 26.05 -3.71 19.34
CA SER A 15 25.99 -3.74 17.89
C SER A 15 25.45 -2.39 17.45
N ILE A 16 26.37 -1.44 17.29
CA ILE A 16 26.13 -0.17 16.61
C ILE A 16 25.83 -0.55 15.16
N ILE A 17 24.54 -0.71 14.84
CA ILE A 17 24.08 -0.68 13.46
C ILE A 17 24.51 0.69 12.93
N PRO A 18 25.31 0.77 11.86
CA PRO A 18 25.55 2.05 11.24
C PRO A 18 24.20 2.50 10.68
N LEU A 19 23.62 3.54 11.28
CA LEU A 19 22.69 4.41 10.61
C LEU A 19 23.48 5.02 9.43
N HIS A 20 23.53 4.33 8.30
CA HIS A 20 23.82 4.96 7.04
C HIS A 20 22.63 5.86 6.76
N SER A 21 22.70 7.09 7.26
CA SER A 21 22.02 8.21 6.66
C SER A 21 22.34 8.15 5.18
N ALA A 22 21.34 7.84 4.36
CA ALA A 22 21.41 8.19 2.96
C ALA A 22 21.64 9.71 2.94
N LEU A 23 22.86 10.12 2.60
CA LEU A 23 23.22 11.51 2.46
C LEU A 23 22.27 12.12 1.42
N ALA A 24 21.32 12.92 1.89
CA ALA A 24 20.85 14.06 1.12
C ALA A 24 22.09 14.92 0.86
N LYS A 25 22.69 14.75 -0.33
CA LYS A 25 23.68 15.71 -0.81
C LYS A 25 22.88 16.89 -1.35
N ASP A 26 22.76 17.95 -0.56
CA ASP A 26 22.52 19.29 -1.07
C ASP A 26 23.69 19.63 -2.00
N LYS A 27 23.57 19.26 -3.27
CA LYS A 27 24.45 19.75 -4.33
C LYS A 27 23.64 20.77 -5.11
N GLU A 28 23.91 22.04 -4.81
CA GLU A 28 23.45 23.21 -5.55
C GLU A 28 24.01 23.23 -6.98
N HIS A 29 23.61 22.31 -7.86
CA HIS A 29 23.86 22.46 -9.30
C HIS A 29 22.56 22.17 -10.05
N GLY A 30 21.89 23.24 -10.47
CA GLY A 30 20.94 23.21 -11.59
C GLY A 30 19.45 23.42 -11.29
N CYS A 31 19.04 23.69 -10.05
CA CYS A 31 17.65 24.03 -9.75
C CYS A 31 17.55 25.32 -8.93
N GLY A 32 16.63 26.21 -9.29
CA GLY A 32 16.45 27.52 -8.64
C GLY A 32 16.15 27.40 -7.14
N GLN A 33 16.23 28.52 -6.43
CA GLN A 33 15.89 28.63 -5.00
C GLN A 33 14.57 27.89 -4.69
N GLY A 34 14.56 27.04 -3.66
CA GLY A 34 13.36 26.27 -3.26
C GLY A 34 13.21 24.89 -3.92
N THR A 35 14.22 24.39 -4.63
CA THR A 35 14.22 23.02 -5.19
C THR A 35 15.05 22.05 -4.36
N ARG A 36 14.48 20.88 -4.05
CA ARG A 36 15.16 19.75 -3.40
C ARG A 36 15.35 18.61 -4.37
N GLN A 37 16.48 17.91 -4.28
CA GLN A 37 16.84 16.83 -5.20
C GLN A 37 17.14 15.53 -4.45
N PHE A 38 16.57 14.42 -4.93
CA PHE A 38 16.85 13.06 -4.47
C PHE A 38 17.36 12.24 -5.66
N ARG A 39 18.30 11.31 -5.41
CA ARG A 39 18.89 10.49 -6.48
C ARG A 39 18.86 9.01 -6.13
N LEU A 40 18.56 8.18 -7.12
CA LEU A 40 18.61 6.73 -7.05
C LEU A 40 19.27 6.18 -8.33
N GLY A 41 20.59 6.01 -8.29
CA GLY A 41 21.35 5.71 -9.51
C GLY A 41 21.24 6.85 -10.52
N GLU A 42 20.71 6.57 -11.71
CA GLU A 42 20.50 7.55 -12.78
C GLU A 42 19.16 8.30 -12.66
N LEU A 43 18.23 7.80 -11.82
CA LEU A 43 16.98 8.49 -11.55
C LEU A 43 17.21 9.66 -10.60
N THR A 44 16.62 10.78 -10.97
CA THR A 44 16.57 12.01 -10.19
C THR A 44 15.12 12.37 -9.93
N LEU A 45 14.81 12.69 -8.68
CA LEU A 45 13.58 13.34 -8.27
C LEU A 45 13.91 14.77 -7.87
N CYS A 46 13.28 15.74 -8.53
CA CYS A 46 13.29 17.15 -8.16
C CYS A 46 11.93 17.55 -7.59
N ILE A 47 11.96 18.30 -6.51
CA ILE A 47 10.78 18.85 -5.85
C ILE A 47 10.96 20.36 -5.73
N THR A 48 10.19 21.12 -6.48
CA THR A 48 10.27 22.59 -6.48
C THR A 48 9.03 23.17 -5.81
N GLU A 49 9.21 23.97 -4.77
CA GLU A 49 8.11 24.66 -4.11
C GLU A 49 7.49 25.71 -5.05
N SER A 50 6.19 25.63 -5.28
CA SER A 50 5.42 26.64 -6.02
C SER A 50 4.91 27.67 -5.02
N SER A 51 5.36 28.93 -5.19
CA SER A 51 5.07 30.04 -4.27
C SER A 51 3.60 30.42 -4.17
N ALA A 52 2.72 29.87 -5.02
CA ALA A 52 1.36 30.36 -5.14
C ALA A 52 0.37 29.79 -4.10
N ASN A 53 0.51 28.53 -3.63
CA ASN A 53 -0.54 27.89 -2.79
C ASN A 53 -0.04 26.70 -1.92
N GLY A 54 1.27 26.59 -1.65
CA GLY A 54 1.84 25.41 -0.97
C GLY A 54 1.79 24.13 -1.82
N ALA A 55 1.62 24.29 -3.13
CA ALA A 55 1.81 23.24 -4.11
C ALA A 55 3.31 23.09 -4.41
N TYR A 56 3.70 21.93 -4.91
CA TYR A 56 5.05 21.61 -5.32
C TYR A 56 5.01 20.99 -6.70
N LEU A 57 5.98 21.31 -7.53
CA LEU A 57 6.22 20.62 -8.78
C LEU A 57 7.11 19.40 -8.50
N LEU A 58 6.58 18.21 -8.74
CA LEU A 58 7.31 16.96 -8.68
C LEU A 58 7.82 16.61 -10.07
N LYS A 59 9.11 16.34 -10.22
CA LYS A 59 9.71 15.93 -11.50
C LYS A 59 10.64 14.73 -11.32
N PHE A 60 10.37 13.64 -12.03
CA PHE A 60 11.29 12.52 -12.17
C PHE A 60 12.02 12.60 -13.51
N SER A 61 13.33 12.37 -13.52
CA SER A 61 14.14 12.32 -14.73
C SER A 61 15.18 11.21 -14.68
N LYS A 62 15.61 10.73 -15.84
CA LYS A 62 16.73 9.81 -16.03
C LYS A 62 17.76 10.46 -16.95
N GLY A 63 18.86 10.95 -16.38
CA GLY A 63 19.77 11.83 -17.12
C GLY A 63 19.05 13.12 -17.54
N GLU A 64 18.99 13.40 -18.84
CA GLU A 64 18.31 14.57 -19.42
C GLU A 64 16.83 14.30 -19.76
N GLU A 65 16.40 13.04 -19.77
CA GLU A 65 15.03 12.64 -20.10
C GLU A 65 14.09 12.87 -18.91
N GLU A 66 13.00 13.60 -19.12
CA GLU A 66 11.92 13.76 -18.15
C GLU A 66 10.95 12.57 -18.27
N LEU A 67 10.78 11.83 -17.19
CA LEU A 67 9.86 10.69 -17.12
C LEU A 67 8.49 11.10 -16.61
N PHE A 68 8.45 12.06 -15.69
CA PHE A 68 7.21 12.57 -15.11
C PHE A 68 7.41 14.01 -14.63
N ALA A 69 6.39 14.85 -14.81
CA ALA A 69 6.27 16.14 -14.16
C ALA A 69 4.80 16.41 -13.79
N GLY A 70 4.55 16.84 -12.55
CA GLY A 70 3.18 17.11 -12.10
C GLY A 70 3.12 17.96 -10.83
N GLU A 71 2.03 18.72 -10.70
CA GLU A 71 1.75 19.47 -9.48
C GLU A 71 1.28 18.55 -8.36
N CYS A 72 1.68 18.90 -7.15
CA CYS A 72 1.59 18.04 -6.00
C CYS A 72 1.39 18.83 -4.71
N PHE A 73 0.40 18.49 -3.91
CA PHE A 73 0.26 19.03 -2.56
C PHE A 73 0.92 18.07 -1.59
N PHE A 74 2.08 18.43 -1.05
CA PHE A 74 2.67 17.66 0.03
C PHE A 74 1.95 17.99 1.33
N LYS A 75 1.04 17.11 1.76
CA LYS A 75 0.45 17.23 3.10
C LYS A 75 1.09 16.31 4.14
N THR A 76 1.84 15.29 3.76
CA THR A 76 2.11 14.20 4.73
C THR A 76 3.54 13.66 4.77
N HIS A 77 4.28 13.48 3.66
CA HIS A 77 5.57 12.77 3.72
C HIS A 77 6.65 13.29 2.76
N GLU A 78 7.84 13.60 3.32
CA GLU A 78 9.08 13.74 2.56
C GLU A 78 9.40 12.45 1.78
N PRO A 79 10.06 12.53 0.61
CA PRO A 79 10.56 11.35 -0.07
C PRO A 79 11.47 10.52 0.83
N VAL A 80 11.38 9.20 0.74
CA VAL A 80 12.14 8.28 1.58
C VAL A 80 12.88 7.27 0.71
N ALA A 81 14.21 7.23 0.86
CA ALA A 81 15.02 6.15 0.32
C ALA A 81 15.06 4.98 1.31
N VAL A 82 14.79 3.76 0.83
CA VAL A 82 14.82 2.55 1.65
C VAL A 82 15.75 1.52 1.01
N PRO A 83 16.86 1.14 1.68
CA PRO A 83 17.76 0.11 1.17
C PRO A 83 17.22 -1.30 1.46
N ASN A 84 17.73 -2.29 0.73
CA ASN A 84 17.40 -3.71 0.84
C ASN A 84 15.89 -3.99 0.70
N ILE A 85 15.24 -3.22 -0.16
CA ILE A 85 13.85 -3.39 -0.60
C ILE A 85 13.82 -3.19 -2.11
N PRO A 86 13.08 -4.02 -2.87
CA PRO A 86 12.28 -5.16 -2.43
C PRO A 86 13.09 -6.42 -2.09
N LEU A 87 14.30 -6.53 -2.63
CA LEU A 87 15.23 -7.64 -2.42
C LEU A 87 16.53 -7.14 -1.75
N PRO A 88 17.39 -8.05 -1.22
CA PRO A 88 18.75 -7.69 -0.83
C PRO A 88 19.48 -6.96 -1.95
N ASP A 89 20.30 -5.95 -1.59
CA ASP A 89 21.07 -5.12 -2.52
C ASP A 89 20.25 -4.26 -3.50
N CYS A 90 18.93 -4.29 -3.40
CA CYS A 90 18.07 -3.30 -4.04
C CYS A 90 17.89 -2.06 -3.17
N SER A 91 17.45 -0.97 -3.78
CA SER A 91 17.07 0.25 -3.10
C SER A 91 15.87 0.88 -3.79
N ILE A 92 14.96 1.43 -3.01
CA ILE A 92 13.81 2.19 -3.52
C ILE A 92 13.86 3.64 -3.04
N LEU A 93 13.26 4.53 -3.82
CA LEU A 93 12.90 5.89 -3.42
C LEU A 93 11.39 6.03 -3.57
N LEU A 94 10.72 6.27 -2.45
CA LEU A 94 9.29 6.52 -2.38
C LEU A 94 9.00 8.02 -2.37
N ALA A 95 8.11 8.48 -3.23
CA ALA A 95 7.58 9.83 -3.18
C ALA A 95 6.05 9.79 -3.25
N TYR A 96 5.40 10.50 -2.33
CA TYR A 96 3.94 10.54 -2.25
C TYR A 96 3.48 11.85 -2.84
N CYS A 97 2.46 11.77 -3.68
CA CYS A 97 1.83 12.92 -4.24
C CYS A 97 0.34 12.96 -3.98
N TYR A 98 -0.14 14.06 -3.41
CA TYR A 98 -1.56 14.26 -3.16
C TYR A 98 -2.08 15.39 -4.06
N SER A 99 -3.09 15.12 -4.88
CA SER A 99 -3.60 16.10 -5.85
C SER A 99 -4.64 17.07 -5.30
N GLY A 100 -5.08 16.91 -4.04
CA GLY A 100 -5.94 17.90 -3.36
C GLY A 100 -7.37 17.47 -3.06
N GLY A 101 -7.88 16.39 -3.66
CA GLY A 101 -9.28 15.94 -3.50
C GLY A 101 -9.55 15.13 -2.23
N ALA A 102 -10.74 15.29 -1.65
CA ALA A 102 -11.08 14.86 -0.29
C ALA A 102 -11.04 13.34 -0.02
N HIS A 103 -11.17 12.48 -1.04
CA HIS A 103 -11.38 11.03 -0.86
C HIS A 103 -10.67 10.12 -1.89
N CYS A 104 -9.81 10.64 -2.78
CA CYS A 104 -9.34 9.85 -3.93
C CYS A 104 -8.15 10.48 -4.68
N CYS A 105 -7.03 10.77 -4.03
CA CYS A 105 -6.03 11.61 -4.69
C CYS A 105 -4.57 11.35 -4.27
N THR A 106 -4.26 10.20 -3.67
CA THR A 106 -2.88 9.90 -3.27
C THR A 106 -2.23 8.95 -4.25
N THR A 107 -1.19 9.44 -4.93
CA THR A 107 -0.32 8.65 -5.80
C THR A 107 1.01 8.37 -5.09
N LEU A 108 1.52 7.16 -5.23
CA LEU A 108 2.86 6.77 -4.80
C LEU A 108 3.74 6.53 -6.01
N PHE A 109 4.86 7.24 -6.09
CA PHE A 109 5.94 6.91 -7.01
C PHE A 109 6.95 6.02 -6.30
N ILE A 110 7.30 4.91 -6.95
CA ILE A 110 8.28 3.94 -6.49
C ILE A 110 9.38 3.85 -7.54
N ALA A 111 10.46 4.61 -7.32
CA ALA A 111 11.69 4.40 -8.08
C ALA A 111 12.43 3.20 -7.46
N THR A 112 12.78 2.20 -8.26
CA THR A 112 13.47 0.99 -7.78
C THR A 112 14.79 0.80 -8.52
N LYS A 113 15.85 0.45 -7.79
CA LYS A 113 17.14 0.06 -8.35
C LYS A 113 17.57 -1.28 -7.80
N CYS A 114 17.83 -2.24 -8.68
CA CYS A 114 18.34 -3.57 -8.36
C CYS A 114 19.51 -3.88 -9.30
N GLY A 115 20.74 -3.78 -8.81
CA GLY A 115 21.94 -3.88 -9.66
C GLY A 115 21.94 -2.82 -10.77
N PRO A 116 22.06 -3.20 -12.06
CA PRO A 116 21.96 -2.26 -13.19
C PRO A 116 20.50 -1.91 -13.55
N GLY A 117 19.52 -2.68 -13.08
CA GLY A 117 18.11 -2.45 -13.37
C GLY A 117 17.57 -1.26 -12.58
N ILE A 118 16.84 -0.37 -13.25
CA ILE A 118 16.19 0.80 -12.69
C ILE A 118 14.77 0.90 -13.26
N SER A 119 13.76 1.08 -12.39
CA SER A 119 12.37 1.30 -12.76
C SER A 119 11.78 2.51 -12.04
N LEU A 120 10.72 3.08 -12.62
CA LEU A 120 9.83 4.03 -11.97
C LEU A 120 8.39 3.53 -12.17
N ASP A 121 7.73 3.22 -11.07
CA ASP A 121 6.36 2.74 -11.07
C ASP A 121 5.49 3.74 -10.30
N MET A 122 4.31 4.05 -10.83
CA MET A 122 3.32 4.93 -10.22
C MET A 122 2.18 4.06 -9.69
N VAL A 123 1.70 4.34 -8.48
CA VAL A 123 0.63 3.56 -7.84
C VAL A 123 -0.47 4.50 -7.37
N ASP A 124 -1.70 4.26 -7.81
CA ASP A 124 -2.87 4.89 -7.21
C ASP A 124 -3.19 4.25 -5.85
N LEU A 125 -3.00 5.01 -4.77
CA LEU A 125 -3.33 4.57 -3.41
C LEU A 125 -4.75 4.98 -2.98
N GLY A 126 -5.50 5.67 -3.85
CA GLY A 126 -6.84 6.18 -3.56
C GLY A 126 -6.87 7.04 -2.29
N ASP A 127 -7.65 6.60 -1.31
CA ASP A 127 -7.86 7.28 -0.02
C ASP A 127 -6.85 6.89 1.07
N THR A 128 -5.70 6.34 0.69
CA THR A 128 -4.70 5.96 1.71
C THR A 128 -3.99 7.20 2.24
N ASN A 129 -4.32 7.58 3.48
CA ASN A 129 -3.81 8.79 4.16
C ASN A 129 -2.34 8.72 4.62
N GLY A 130 -1.54 7.75 4.17
CA GLY A 130 -0.27 7.49 4.84
C GLY A 130 0.77 6.69 4.07
N LYS A 131 1.93 6.59 4.72
CA LYS A 131 3.06 5.76 4.27
C LYS A 131 2.61 4.31 4.13
N VAL A 132 2.99 3.72 3.00
CA VAL A 132 2.79 2.30 2.77
C VAL A 132 3.57 1.47 3.78
N LYS A 133 3.05 0.27 4.07
CA LYS A 133 3.68 -0.67 4.99
C LYS A 133 4.41 -1.75 4.20
N PHE A 134 5.69 -1.95 4.50
CA PHE A 134 6.41 -3.11 4.01
C PHE A 134 6.06 -4.33 4.87
N THR A 135 5.82 -5.45 4.21
CA THR A 135 5.57 -6.72 4.86
C THR A 135 6.39 -7.82 4.22
N GLN A 136 6.83 -8.80 5.01
CA GLN A 136 7.36 -10.04 4.45
C GLN A 136 6.17 -10.91 4.05
N ALA A 137 5.90 -11.00 2.76
CA ALA A 137 4.85 -11.90 2.28
C ALA A 137 5.39 -13.34 2.27
N GLU A 138 4.84 -14.20 3.13
CA GLU A 138 5.17 -15.63 3.11
C GLU A 138 4.85 -16.21 1.73
N GLY A 139 5.88 -16.72 1.03
CA GLY A 139 5.78 -17.24 -0.33
C GLY A 139 6.40 -16.35 -1.41
N GLY A 140 6.78 -15.11 -1.08
CA GLY A 140 7.45 -14.19 -2.01
C GLY A 140 8.97 -14.12 -1.83
N PRO A 141 9.74 -13.75 -2.88
CA PRO A 141 11.20 -13.65 -2.81
C PRO A 141 11.71 -12.44 -2.02
N GLY A 142 10.84 -11.50 -1.65
CA GLY A 142 11.22 -10.22 -1.03
C GLY A 142 10.11 -9.59 -0.20
N LYS A 143 10.31 -8.32 0.17
CA LYS A 143 9.29 -7.54 0.87
C LYS A 143 8.24 -7.06 -0.13
N ALA A 144 6.97 -7.23 0.25
CA ALA A 144 5.83 -6.66 -0.44
C ALA A 144 5.43 -5.33 0.21
N ILE A 145 4.64 -4.54 -0.52
CA ILE A 145 4.02 -3.32 -0.01
C ILE A 145 2.53 -3.57 0.17
N GLN A 146 1.99 -3.31 1.37
CA GLN A 146 0.56 -3.35 1.60
C GLN A 146 -0.09 -2.08 1.06
N VAL A 147 -1.11 -2.26 0.23
CA VAL A 147 -1.98 -1.20 -0.30
C VAL A 147 -3.44 -1.55 -0.04
N TYR A 148 -4.31 -0.55 -0.14
CA TYR A 148 -5.75 -0.73 -0.03
C TYR A 148 -6.40 -0.65 -1.40
N ASP A 149 -7.21 -1.67 -1.69
CA ASP A 149 -8.16 -1.69 -2.80
C ASP A 149 -9.47 -1.07 -2.30
N TRP A 150 -9.77 0.10 -2.87
CA TRP A 150 -10.93 0.93 -2.60
C TRP A 150 -12.00 0.83 -3.72
N GLN A 151 -11.98 -0.19 -4.58
CA GLN A 151 -12.97 -0.37 -5.65
C GLN A 151 -14.42 -0.45 -5.12
N PHE A 152 -14.60 -0.76 -3.83
CA PHE A 152 -15.90 -0.78 -3.15
C PHE A 152 -16.22 0.49 -2.35
N ALA A 153 -15.46 1.58 -2.51
CA ALA A 153 -15.80 2.87 -1.94
C ALA A 153 -17.16 3.36 -2.46
N TYR A 154 -18.07 3.72 -1.55
CA TYR A 154 -19.45 4.12 -1.85
C TYR A 154 -20.28 3.06 -2.59
N TYR A 155 -19.88 1.79 -2.52
CA TYR A 155 -20.50 0.73 -3.30
C TYR A 155 -21.97 0.52 -2.91
N GLY A 156 -22.81 0.33 -3.92
CA GLY A 156 -24.14 -0.23 -3.81
C GLY A 156 -24.36 -1.14 -5.02
N PRO A 157 -24.98 -2.32 -4.87
CA PRO A 157 -25.36 -3.12 -6.02
C PRO A 157 -26.24 -2.30 -6.95
N GLU A 158 -26.04 -2.46 -8.25
CA GLU A 158 -26.84 -1.79 -9.29
C GLU A 158 -28.35 -2.00 -9.03
N ASP A 159 -29.14 -0.94 -9.17
CA ASP A 159 -30.58 -0.91 -8.88
C ASP A 159 -30.99 -1.20 -7.42
N SER A 160 -30.04 -1.35 -6.50
CA SER A 160 -30.32 -1.52 -5.08
C SER A 160 -30.57 -0.18 -4.38
N ARG A 161 -31.45 -0.20 -3.38
CA ARG A 161 -31.64 0.93 -2.45
C ARG A 161 -30.59 0.98 -1.34
N ILE A 162 -29.63 0.05 -1.37
CA ILE A 162 -28.62 -0.11 -0.34
C ILE A 162 -27.28 0.35 -0.91
N GLN A 163 -26.63 1.25 -0.17
CA GLN A 163 -25.33 1.81 -0.53
C GLN A 163 -24.50 1.99 0.72
N PHE A 164 -23.20 1.72 0.63
CA PHE A 164 -22.24 2.08 1.66
C PHE A 164 -22.00 3.59 1.66
N SER A 165 -21.91 4.17 2.85
CA SER A 165 -21.15 5.41 3.00
C SER A 165 -19.66 5.10 2.84
N PHE A 166 -18.83 6.11 2.61
CA PHE A 166 -17.38 5.91 2.57
C PHE A 166 -16.85 5.21 3.84
N ALA A 167 -17.31 5.66 5.01
CA ALA A 167 -16.87 5.13 6.31
C ALA A 167 -17.25 3.66 6.53
N ASP A 168 -18.29 3.18 5.84
CA ASP A 168 -18.73 1.80 5.93
C ASP A 168 -18.19 0.92 4.80
N SER A 169 -17.58 1.52 3.77
CA SER A 169 -17.12 0.81 2.58
C SER A 169 -15.99 -0.16 2.92
N PRO A 170 -15.98 -1.39 2.36
CA PRO A 170 -14.92 -2.33 2.64
C PRO A 170 -13.63 -1.91 1.93
N ALA A 171 -12.59 -1.59 2.71
CA ALA A 171 -11.22 -1.44 2.23
C ALA A 171 -10.52 -2.80 2.25
N MET A 172 -10.21 -3.33 1.06
CA MET A 172 -9.53 -4.63 0.95
C MET A 172 -8.02 -4.42 0.98
N THR A 173 -7.28 -5.27 1.69
CA THR A 173 -5.81 -5.21 1.68
C THR A 173 -5.25 -6.05 0.52
N ARG A 174 -4.36 -5.44 -0.26
CA ARG A 174 -3.62 -6.08 -1.37
C ARG A 174 -2.12 -5.92 -1.18
N LEU A 175 -1.36 -6.75 -1.87
CA LEU A 175 0.11 -6.68 -1.87
C LEU A 175 0.59 -6.20 -3.23
N LEU A 176 1.44 -5.18 -3.23
CA LEU A 176 2.33 -4.96 -4.36
C LEU A 176 3.58 -5.80 -4.17
N VAL A 177 3.96 -6.49 -5.22
CA VAL A 177 5.11 -7.38 -5.27
C VAL A 177 6.02 -6.96 -6.41
N PHE A 178 7.31 -7.04 -6.17
CA PHE A 178 8.30 -6.73 -7.18
C PHE A 178 8.65 -8.00 -7.96
N ASP A 179 8.42 -7.95 -9.26
CA ASP A 179 8.58 -9.07 -10.17
C ASP A 179 9.04 -8.55 -11.54
N ASN A 180 10.00 -9.24 -12.15
CA ASN A 180 10.58 -8.86 -13.45
C ASN A 180 10.99 -7.39 -13.58
N GLY A 181 11.50 -6.80 -12.49
CA GLY A 181 12.02 -5.43 -12.50
C GLY A 181 10.97 -4.33 -12.26
N HIS A 182 9.71 -4.68 -12.01
CA HIS A 182 8.62 -3.73 -11.78
C HIS A 182 7.75 -4.15 -10.60
N TRP A 183 7.02 -3.18 -10.04
CA TRP A 183 5.96 -3.48 -9.09
C TRP A 183 4.70 -3.92 -9.84
N ARG A 184 4.00 -4.91 -9.29
CA ARG A 184 2.67 -5.32 -9.73
C ARG A 184 1.83 -5.67 -8.52
N VAL A 185 0.52 -5.71 -8.68
CA VAL A 185 -0.32 -6.32 -7.66
C VAL A 185 -0.12 -7.84 -7.63
N ASP A 186 -0.39 -8.43 -6.47
CA ASP A 186 -0.44 -9.87 -6.29
C ASP A 186 -1.66 -10.52 -6.94
N ARG A 187 -1.52 -11.81 -7.27
CA ARG A 187 -2.55 -12.60 -7.93
C ARG A 187 -3.32 -13.46 -6.94
N VAL A 188 -4.53 -13.85 -7.34
CA VAL A 188 -5.34 -14.84 -6.61
C VAL A 188 -4.51 -16.10 -6.33
N GLY A 189 -4.48 -16.51 -5.06
CA GLY A 189 -3.77 -17.71 -4.60
C GLY A 189 -2.25 -17.56 -4.43
N GLU A 190 -1.64 -16.46 -4.91
CA GLU A 190 -0.18 -16.24 -4.83
C GLU A 190 0.31 -16.20 -3.39
N PHE A 191 -0.44 -15.52 -2.51
CA PHE A 191 -0.12 -15.39 -1.07
C PHE A 191 -1.22 -16.00 -0.19
N SER A 192 -1.58 -17.25 -0.47
CA SER A 192 -2.69 -17.98 0.18
C SER A 192 -2.69 -17.89 1.72
N ARG A 193 -1.53 -18.00 2.37
CA ARG A 193 -1.41 -17.90 3.84
C ARG A 193 -1.69 -16.50 4.37
N PHE A 194 -1.18 -15.48 3.69
CA PHE A 194 -1.42 -14.08 4.05
C PHE A 194 -2.92 -13.80 4.01
N TYR A 195 -3.58 -14.16 2.91
CA TYR A 195 -5.02 -13.97 2.75
C TYR A 195 -5.87 -14.85 3.64
N SER A 196 -5.42 -16.06 3.97
CA SER A 196 -6.10 -16.92 4.94
C SER A 196 -6.15 -16.29 6.33
N ARG A 197 -5.10 -15.56 6.73
CA ARG A 197 -5.11 -14.80 8.00
C ARG A 197 -6.11 -13.66 7.96
N LEU A 198 -6.10 -12.85 6.89
CA LEU A 198 -7.06 -11.77 6.71
C LEU A 198 -8.51 -12.26 6.65
N LEU A 199 -8.75 -13.40 5.99
CA LEU A 199 -10.05 -14.09 5.98
C LEU A 199 -10.47 -14.45 7.40
N HIS A 200 -9.58 -15.09 8.18
CA HIS A 200 -9.89 -15.47 9.55
C HIS A 200 -10.22 -14.25 10.43
N GLU A 201 -9.46 -13.17 10.30
CA GLU A 201 -9.71 -11.89 10.98
C GLU A 201 -11.07 -11.31 10.59
N ALA A 202 -11.36 -11.18 9.29
CA ALA A 202 -12.63 -10.65 8.79
C ALA A 202 -13.84 -11.51 9.24
N VAL A 203 -13.72 -12.84 9.22
CA VAL A 203 -14.76 -13.75 9.72
C VAL A 203 -14.97 -13.59 11.23
N HIS A 204 -13.90 -13.45 12.00
CA HIS A 204 -13.98 -13.25 13.45
C HIS A 204 -14.64 -11.90 13.79
N GLU A 205 -14.28 -10.84 13.07
CA GLU A 205 -14.89 -9.52 13.19
C GLU A 205 -16.36 -9.53 12.80
N ALA A 206 -16.73 -10.16 11.67
CA ALA A 206 -18.12 -10.29 11.23
C ALA A 206 -18.99 -10.99 12.29
N ARG A 207 -18.48 -12.08 12.88
CA ARG A 207 -19.16 -12.79 13.98
C ARG A 207 -19.34 -11.90 15.22
N SER A 208 -18.32 -11.12 15.56
CA SER A 208 -18.34 -10.23 16.72
C SER A 208 -19.32 -9.08 16.52
N SER A 209 -19.31 -8.47 15.33
CA SER A 209 -20.22 -7.39 14.89
C SER A 209 -21.69 -7.86 14.95
N ALA A 210 -21.98 -9.04 14.40
CA ALA A 210 -23.31 -9.64 14.43
C ALA A 210 -23.81 -9.90 15.88
N ARG A 211 -22.92 -10.37 16.77
CA ARG A 211 -23.26 -10.59 18.19
C ARG A 211 -23.54 -9.29 18.94
N ARG A 212 -22.84 -8.21 18.59
CA ARG A 212 -23.00 -6.88 19.19
C ARG A 212 -24.16 -6.07 18.62
N ARG A 213 -24.84 -6.57 17.57
CA ARG A 213 -25.90 -5.86 16.84
C ARG A 213 -25.42 -4.51 16.32
N GLU A 214 -24.19 -4.48 15.82
CA GLU A 214 -23.65 -3.33 15.11
C GLU A 214 -24.46 -3.05 13.83
N PRO A 215 -24.31 -1.85 13.23
CA PRO A 215 -25.05 -1.49 12.01
C PRO A 215 -24.89 -2.54 10.90
N GLU A 216 -25.98 -2.79 10.16
CA GLU A 216 -25.98 -3.77 9.06
C GLU A 216 -24.89 -3.50 8.03
N LEU A 217 -24.56 -2.22 7.80
CA LEU A 217 -23.49 -1.80 6.90
C LEU A 217 -22.13 -2.33 7.35
N THR A 218 -21.79 -2.22 8.64
CA THR A 218 -20.53 -2.74 9.20
C THR A 218 -20.45 -4.26 9.01
N THR A 219 -21.51 -5.00 9.33
CA THR A 219 -21.52 -6.46 9.15
C THR A 219 -21.42 -6.87 7.67
N SER A 220 -22.09 -6.14 6.77
CA SER A 220 -22.05 -6.43 5.33
C SER A 220 -20.68 -6.16 4.72
N SER A 221 -20.04 -5.07 5.12
CA SER A 221 -18.65 -4.72 4.76
C SER A 221 -17.67 -5.82 5.17
N LEU A 222 -17.76 -6.30 6.41
CA LEU A 222 -16.92 -7.40 6.91
C LEU A 222 -17.17 -8.73 6.19
N ALA A 223 -18.43 -9.02 5.84
CA ALA A 223 -18.78 -10.20 5.06
C ALA A 223 -18.21 -10.14 3.63
N MET A 224 -18.26 -8.97 2.98
CA MET A 224 -17.62 -8.74 1.68
C MET A 224 -16.10 -8.91 1.76
N LYS A 225 -15.44 -8.35 2.80
CA LYS A 225 -14.01 -8.55 3.05
C LYS A 225 -13.67 -10.03 3.19
N ALA A 226 -14.46 -10.77 3.97
CA ALA A 226 -14.25 -12.19 4.15
C ALA A 226 -14.38 -12.97 2.83
N ALA A 227 -15.41 -12.70 2.02
CA ALA A 227 -15.56 -13.34 0.71
C ALA A 227 -14.42 -13.00 -0.26
N TYR A 228 -13.99 -11.73 -0.30
CA TYR A 228 -12.85 -11.28 -1.08
C TYR A 228 -11.56 -12.00 -0.69
N TYR A 229 -11.25 -12.06 0.61
CA TYR A 229 -10.06 -12.77 1.09
C TYR A 229 -10.14 -14.28 0.94
N SER A 230 -11.35 -14.86 0.93
CA SER A 230 -11.55 -16.26 0.54
C SER A 230 -11.03 -16.49 -0.88
N LEU A 231 -11.51 -15.72 -1.85
CA LEU A 231 -11.04 -15.81 -3.23
C LEU A 231 -9.53 -15.57 -3.33
N MET A 232 -9.03 -14.47 -2.78
CA MET A 232 -7.59 -14.14 -2.84
C MET A 232 -6.70 -15.21 -2.19
N SER A 233 -7.21 -15.96 -1.21
CA SER A 233 -6.49 -17.10 -0.63
C SER A 233 -6.39 -18.32 -1.55
N GLY A 234 -7.01 -18.28 -2.74
CA GLY A 234 -7.04 -19.35 -3.73
C GLY A 234 -8.22 -20.32 -3.53
N LYS A 235 -9.20 -19.98 -2.70
CA LYS A 235 -10.40 -20.81 -2.49
C LYS A 235 -11.36 -20.69 -3.67
N PRO A 236 -12.16 -21.75 -3.94
CA PRO A 236 -13.14 -21.73 -4.99
C PRO A 236 -14.28 -20.74 -4.68
N ILE A 237 -14.99 -20.31 -5.73
CA ILE A 237 -16.05 -19.30 -5.64
C ILE A 237 -17.19 -19.73 -4.72
N GLU A 238 -17.48 -21.03 -4.65
CA GLU A 238 -18.51 -21.60 -3.78
C GLU A 238 -18.19 -21.38 -2.31
N GLU A 239 -16.93 -21.48 -1.91
CA GLU A 239 -16.51 -21.20 -0.53
C GLU A 239 -16.63 -19.70 -0.21
N ALA A 240 -16.25 -18.82 -1.15
CA ALA A 240 -16.45 -17.38 -0.99
C ALA A 240 -17.94 -17.02 -0.88
N ALA A 241 -18.79 -17.65 -1.69
CA ALA A 241 -20.25 -17.51 -1.63
C ALA A 241 -20.82 -17.96 -0.28
N GLU A 242 -20.35 -19.09 0.25
CA GLU A 242 -20.78 -19.60 1.54
C GLU A 242 -20.39 -18.62 2.67
N VAL A 243 -19.15 -18.12 2.65
CA VAL A 243 -18.67 -17.12 3.61
C VAL A 243 -19.51 -15.85 3.56
N LEU A 244 -19.80 -15.33 2.36
CA LEU A 244 -20.63 -14.14 2.16
C LEU A 244 -22.03 -14.34 2.75
N ASN A 245 -22.73 -15.38 2.30
CA ASN A 245 -24.12 -15.66 2.68
C ASN A 245 -24.29 -15.95 4.18
N ARG A 246 -23.27 -16.52 4.82
CA ARG A 246 -23.28 -16.82 6.24
C ARG A 246 -23.39 -15.56 7.11
N PHE A 247 -22.79 -14.46 6.68
CA PHE A 247 -22.71 -13.22 7.47
C PHE A 247 -23.60 -12.09 6.93
N PHE A 248 -24.19 -12.25 5.74
CA PHE A 248 -25.06 -11.24 5.16
C PHE A 248 -26.36 -11.01 5.95
N PRO A 249 -26.65 -9.75 6.34
CA PRO A 249 -27.94 -9.37 6.89
C PRO A 249 -29.08 -9.69 5.92
N ILE A 250 -30.30 -9.91 6.46
CA ILE A 250 -31.47 -10.34 5.67
C ILE A 250 -31.73 -9.42 4.46
N ARG A 251 -31.58 -8.10 4.65
CA ARG A 251 -31.81 -7.10 3.60
C ARG A 251 -30.81 -7.18 2.43
N TRP A 252 -29.62 -7.71 2.67
CA TRP A 252 -28.55 -7.82 1.66
C TRP A 252 -28.57 -9.16 0.91
N ARG A 253 -29.24 -10.19 1.45
CA ARG A 253 -29.27 -11.54 0.85
C ARG A 253 -29.79 -11.57 -0.59
N PRO A 254 -30.81 -10.79 -1.00
CA PRO A 254 -31.23 -10.76 -2.41
C PRO A 254 -30.11 -10.34 -3.37
N GLU A 255 -29.16 -9.52 -2.89
CA GLU A 255 -28.06 -8.98 -3.69
C GLU A 255 -26.79 -9.86 -3.65
N ALA A 256 -26.78 -10.94 -2.86
CA ALA A 256 -25.57 -11.72 -2.59
C ALA A 256 -24.91 -12.27 -3.85
N GLY A 257 -25.71 -12.69 -4.85
CA GLY A 257 -25.19 -13.17 -6.13
C GLY A 257 -24.47 -12.09 -6.94
N LYS A 258 -25.07 -10.90 -7.05
CA LYS A 258 -24.48 -9.75 -7.75
C LYS A 258 -23.22 -9.27 -7.03
N ILE A 259 -23.27 -9.16 -5.71
CA ILE A 259 -22.12 -8.74 -4.90
C ILE A 259 -20.97 -9.73 -5.03
N LEU A 260 -21.24 -11.03 -5.04
CA LEU A 260 -20.19 -12.03 -5.27
C LEU A 260 -19.55 -11.89 -6.66
N GLN A 261 -20.34 -11.64 -7.70
CA GLN A 261 -19.82 -11.37 -9.05
C GLN A 261 -18.95 -10.12 -9.09
N ASP A 262 -19.38 -9.04 -8.43
CA ASP A 262 -18.62 -7.80 -8.35
C ASP A 262 -17.30 -8.02 -7.57
N ILE A 263 -17.31 -8.84 -6.51
CA ILE A 263 -16.10 -9.25 -5.78
C ILE A 263 -15.17 -10.06 -6.70
N CYS A 264 -15.69 -11.03 -7.46
CA CYS A 264 -14.90 -11.81 -8.42
C CYS A 264 -14.24 -10.92 -9.48
N ARG A 265 -14.97 -9.91 -9.97
CA ARG A 265 -14.42 -8.94 -10.92
C ARG A 265 -13.33 -8.09 -10.26
N ALA A 266 -13.59 -7.54 -9.08
CA ALA A 266 -12.65 -6.70 -8.34
C ALA A 266 -11.31 -7.42 -8.07
N VAL A 267 -11.34 -8.69 -7.61
CA VAL A 267 -10.09 -9.43 -7.37
C VAL A 267 -9.24 -9.60 -8.63
N SER A 268 -9.87 -9.70 -9.81
CA SER A 268 -9.17 -9.87 -11.10
C SER A 268 -8.76 -8.57 -11.78
N GLU A 269 -9.50 -7.49 -11.59
CA GLU A 269 -9.34 -6.23 -12.32
C GLU A 269 -8.59 -5.14 -11.52
N PHE A 270 -8.41 -5.33 -10.22
CA PHE A 270 -7.64 -4.37 -9.43
C PHE A 270 -6.19 -4.34 -9.90
N ASP A 271 -5.80 -3.28 -10.60
CA ASP A 271 -4.43 -3.00 -11.02
C ASP A 271 -4.13 -1.51 -10.80
N PRO A 272 -3.59 -1.14 -9.62
CA PRO A 272 -3.33 0.25 -9.29
C PRO A 272 -2.00 0.75 -9.84
N VAL A 273 -1.23 -0.10 -10.55
CA VAL A 273 0.17 0.20 -10.92
C VAL A 273 0.28 0.60 -12.39
N GLU A 274 0.90 1.73 -12.64
CA GLU A 274 1.30 2.20 -13.96
C GLU A 274 2.83 2.26 -14.06
N VAL A 275 3.41 1.62 -15.06
CA VAL A 275 4.85 1.66 -15.32
C VAL A 275 5.18 2.93 -16.11
N ILE A 276 6.03 3.79 -15.56
CA ILE A 276 6.50 5.00 -16.24
C ILE A 276 7.78 4.65 -17.00
N ARG A 277 7.80 4.93 -18.30
CA ARG A 277 8.91 4.62 -19.21
C ARG A 277 9.47 5.86 -19.86
#